data_AF-A0A270BKR9-F1
#
_entry.id   AF-A0A270BKR9-F1
#
_cell.length_a   1.000
_cell.length_b   1.000
_cell.length_c   1.000
_cell.angle_alpha   90.00
_cell.angle_beta   90.00
_cell.angle_gamma   90.00
#
_symmetry.space_group_name_H-M   'P 1'
#
loop_
_entity.id
_entity.type
_entity.pdbx_description
1 polymer ?
#
loop_
_entity_poly.entity_id
_entity_poly.type
_entity_poly.pdbx_seq_one_letter_code
_entity_poly.pdbx_strand_id
1 'polypeptide(L)'
;MTKGLGIAALALVLTAGGAAAQTAEPGGARIEASADGATLYFAGEIDLAGYNAFHALATARRGAKRLVISSPGGEVMAARLMASIVNRQHLAVHVEHLCASACTIVLMAGADRSMGPAARIGFHQSYVAALPPPPAMKESADSKISGNPRPAQPDAGAPGLFGDAMMRRIMADAGVDTAFIGHALATPPDDMWYPAADELLAAKAITRREATGLVAGPSWAIGRAEATAALTGPLWDALRQHRPQQWGEATDDMWRQRNSGRTTGDALAIVRDTWVNRLMHEAARAPDPLVARLLDVEARRSRQARANGYRTCTANYAPSPGEAAADAAVNASEDAVLAELLALTRWKKPMSEDKAADLIATHLFDYGTGGQSPFARSTEERDCREGTRILERIAAQPEKQRLRLFRALLTFY
;
A
#
# COMPACT_ATOMS: atom_id res chain seq x y z
N MET A 1 -43.61 35.32 -62.65
CA MET A 1 -42.15 35.04 -62.59
C MET A 1 -41.60 35.61 -61.28
N THR A 2 -40.55 35.00 -60.71
CA THR A 2 -40.09 35.01 -59.28
C THR A 2 -40.92 34.09 -58.38
N LYS A 3 -40.43 33.21 -57.50
CA LYS A 3 -39.14 32.73 -56.94
C LYS A 3 -39.40 31.25 -56.54
N GLY A 4 -38.49 30.26 -56.50
CA GLY A 4 -37.15 30.16 -55.91
C GLY A 4 -37.17 28.98 -54.90
N LEU A 5 -36.63 27.82 -55.29
CA LEU A 5 -36.52 26.60 -54.47
C LEU A 5 -35.08 26.47 -53.91
N GLY A 6 -34.97 26.10 -52.64
CA GLY A 6 -33.69 25.94 -51.93
C GLY A 6 -32.94 24.65 -52.26
N ILE A 7 -31.61 24.72 -52.17
CA ILE A 7 -30.71 23.56 -52.17
C ILE A 7 -29.87 23.67 -50.89
N ALA A 8 -29.96 22.64 -50.05
CA ALA A 8 -29.20 22.49 -48.83
C ALA A 8 -27.74 22.10 -49.16
N ALA A 9 -26.78 22.78 -48.54
CA ALA A 9 -25.36 22.46 -48.62
C ALA A 9 -25.01 21.33 -47.64
N LEU A 10 -24.46 20.23 -48.18
CA LEU A 10 -23.89 19.12 -47.41
C LEU A 10 -22.41 19.42 -47.15
N ALA A 11 -22.07 19.75 -45.90
CA ALA A 11 -20.69 19.92 -45.47
C ALA A 11 -20.09 18.56 -45.06
N LEU A 12 -19.04 18.14 -45.77
CA LEU A 12 -18.26 16.95 -45.49
C LEU A 12 -17.27 17.24 -44.34
N VAL A 13 -17.51 16.66 -43.16
CA VAL A 13 -16.56 16.72 -42.03
C VAL A 13 -15.64 15.50 -42.11
N LEU A 14 -14.36 15.75 -42.42
CA LEU A 14 -13.27 14.79 -42.28
C LEU A 14 -12.97 14.60 -40.78
N THR A 15 -13.26 13.42 -40.23
CA THR A 15 -12.84 13.04 -38.89
C THR A 15 -11.44 12.44 -38.92
N ALA A 16 -10.47 13.16 -38.36
CA ALA A 16 -9.18 12.59 -38.00
C ALA A 16 -9.38 11.63 -36.82
N GLY A 17 -8.89 10.39 -36.96
CA GLY A 17 -8.96 9.37 -35.92
C GLY A 17 -8.16 9.77 -34.69
N GLY A 18 -8.85 10.21 -33.64
CA GLY A 18 -8.30 10.34 -32.31
C GLY A 18 -8.10 8.95 -31.69
N ALA A 19 -6.92 8.69 -31.15
CA ALA A 19 -6.68 7.56 -30.27
C ALA A 19 -7.67 7.63 -29.11
N ALA A 20 -8.59 6.68 -29.04
CA ALA A 20 -9.52 6.57 -27.93
C ALA A 20 -8.70 6.30 -26.66
N ALA A 21 -8.69 7.26 -25.74
CA ALA A 21 -8.27 7.03 -24.37
C ALA A 21 -9.16 5.91 -23.80
N GLN A 22 -8.57 4.75 -23.52
CA GLN A 22 -9.28 3.70 -22.81
C GLN A 22 -9.64 4.25 -21.43
N THR A 23 -10.93 4.42 -21.19
CA THR A 23 -11.45 4.65 -19.84
C THR A 23 -11.21 3.36 -19.07
N ALA A 24 -10.15 3.34 -18.25
CA ALA A 24 -9.95 2.28 -17.29
C ALA A 24 -11.19 2.18 -16.40
N GLU A 25 -11.70 0.96 -16.18
CA GLU A 25 -12.68 0.68 -15.13
C GLU A 25 -12.21 1.31 -13.80
N PRO A 26 -13.11 1.80 -12.94
CA PRO A 26 -12.73 2.32 -11.63
C PRO A 26 -11.90 1.27 -10.87
N GLY A 27 -10.60 1.53 -10.69
CA GLY A 27 -9.67 0.63 -9.99
C GLY A 27 -8.73 -0.21 -10.89
N GLY A 28 -8.89 -0.20 -12.21
CA GLY A 28 -7.98 -0.90 -13.13
C GLY A 28 -6.66 -0.17 -13.37
N ALA A 29 -5.61 -0.91 -13.73
CA ALA A 29 -4.35 -0.31 -14.16
C ALA A 29 -4.55 0.62 -15.37
N ARG A 30 -3.85 1.77 -15.36
CA ARG A 30 -3.78 2.74 -16.45
C ARG A 30 -2.50 2.49 -17.23
N ILE A 31 -2.65 2.26 -18.54
CA ILE A 31 -1.52 2.00 -19.43
C ILE A 31 -1.62 2.93 -20.64
N GLU A 32 -0.50 3.55 -21.02
CA GLU A 32 -0.40 4.46 -22.16
C GLU A 32 0.99 4.32 -22.81
N ALA A 33 1.13 4.64 -24.10
CA ALA A 33 2.43 4.86 -24.71
C ALA A 33 2.64 6.34 -25.00
N SER A 34 3.87 6.84 -24.89
CA SER A 34 4.22 8.17 -25.37
C SER A 34 3.87 8.34 -26.86
N ALA A 35 3.72 9.58 -27.32
CA ALA A 35 3.34 9.89 -28.70
C ALA A 35 4.29 9.27 -29.75
N ASP A 36 5.59 9.18 -29.43
CA ASP A 36 6.62 8.54 -30.25
C ASP A 36 6.69 7.01 -30.08
N GLY A 37 5.93 6.45 -29.14
CA GLY A 37 5.92 5.03 -28.80
C GLY A 37 7.19 4.52 -28.08
N ALA A 38 8.12 5.40 -27.70
CA ALA A 38 9.38 5.01 -27.09
C ALA A 38 9.26 4.68 -25.59
N THR A 39 8.25 5.23 -24.90
CA THR A 39 8.00 5.02 -23.48
C THR A 39 6.63 4.38 -23.28
N LEU A 40 6.59 3.33 -22.46
CA LEU A 40 5.37 2.72 -21.95
C LEU A 40 5.13 3.23 -20.53
N TYR A 41 3.93 3.69 -20.24
CA TYR A 41 3.48 4.10 -18.92
C TYR A 41 2.59 3.03 -18.32
N PHE A 42 2.81 2.69 -17.05
CA PHE A 42 1.96 1.80 -16.27
C PHE A 42 1.71 2.42 -14.90
N ALA A 43 0.45 2.56 -14.48
CA ALA A 43 0.13 2.86 -13.09
C ALA A 43 -1.10 2.10 -12.59
N GLY A 44 -1.06 1.69 -11.33
CA GLY A 44 -2.12 0.90 -10.72
C GLY A 44 -1.60 -0.42 -10.14
N GLU A 45 -2.54 -1.21 -9.66
CA GLU A 45 -2.28 -2.56 -9.15
C GLU A 45 -1.75 -3.47 -10.27
N ILE A 46 -0.83 -4.37 -9.91
CA ILE A 46 -0.33 -5.40 -10.81
C ILE A 46 -1.18 -6.65 -10.60
N ASP A 47 -2.16 -6.84 -11.46
CA ASP A 47 -3.01 -8.03 -11.50
C ASP A 47 -2.97 -8.65 -12.92
N LEU A 48 -3.71 -9.75 -13.12
CA LEU A 48 -3.80 -10.39 -14.43
C LEU A 48 -4.36 -9.46 -15.52
N ALA A 49 -5.33 -8.60 -15.18
CA ALA A 49 -5.94 -7.67 -16.13
C ALA A 49 -4.95 -6.59 -16.60
N GLY A 50 -4.24 -5.97 -15.65
CA GLY A 50 -3.18 -5.01 -15.89
C GLY A 50 -2.01 -5.61 -16.66
N TYR A 51 -1.61 -6.84 -16.35
CA TYR A 51 -0.63 -7.58 -17.15
C TYR A 51 -1.09 -7.75 -18.59
N ASN A 52 -2.32 -8.21 -18.82
CA ASN A 52 -2.83 -8.46 -20.18
C ASN A 52 -2.86 -7.18 -21.02
N ALA A 53 -3.29 -6.07 -20.42
CA ALA A 53 -3.29 -4.76 -21.09
C ALA A 53 -1.86 -4.25 -21.38
N PHE A 54 -0.94 -4.39 -20.41
CA PHE A 54 0.47 -4.05 -20.62
C PHE A 54 1.12 -4.93 -21.71
N HIS A 55 0.84 -6.23 -21.71
CA HIS A 55 1.33 -7.17 -22.72
C HIS A 55 0.85 -6.80 -24.12
N ALA A 56 -0.44 -6.45 -24.28
CA ALA A 56 -0.98 -6.00 -25.56
C ALA A 56 -0.26 -4.74 -26.05
N LEU A 57 -0.08 -3.74 -25.19
CA LEU A 57 0.62 -2.50 -25.56
C LEU A 57 2.10 -2.75 -25.89
N ALA A 58 2.82 -3.49 -25.05
CA ALA A 58 4.22 -3.80 -25.27
C ALA A 58 4.43 -4.63 -26.55
N THR A 59 3.47 -5.49 -26.91
CA THR A 59 3.49 -6.23 -28.18
C THR A 59 3.27 -5.30 -29.37
N ALA A 60 2.35 -4.34 -29.27
CA ALA A 60 2.15 -3.32 -30.30
C ALA A 60 3.35 -2.36 -30.43
N ARG A 61 4.13 -2.19 -29.36
CA ARG A 61 5.27 -1.26 -29.27
C ARG A 61 6.60 -1.97 -29.00
N ARG A 62 6.94 -3.00 -29.79
CA ARG A 62 8.20 -3.77 -29.62
C ARG A 62 9.49 -2.94 -29.68
N GLY A 63 9.42 -1.73 -30.22
CA GLY A 63 10.54 -0.78 -30.29
C GLY A 63 10.69 0.13 -29.07
N ALA A 64 9.79 0.05 -28.09
CA ALA A 64 9.86 0.82 -26.86
C ALA A 64 11.20 0.60 -26.15
N LYS A 65 11.68 1.64 -25.48
CA LYS A 65 12.98 1.65 -24.78
C LYS A 65 12.84 1.74 -23.28
N ARG A 66 11.69 2.21 -22.80
CA ARG A 66 11.48 2.50 -21.38
C ARG A 66 10.09 2.09 -20.93
N LEU A 67 10.02 1.53 -19.73
CA LEU A 67 8.83 1.44 -18.90
C LEU A 67 8.94 2.47 -17.79
N VAL A 68 8.01 3.42 -17.74
CA VAL A 68 7.75 4.26 -16.58
C VAL A 68 6.63 3.60 -15.78
N ILE A 69 6.92 3.22 -14.54
CA ILE A 69 5.98 2.48 -13.68
C ILE A 69 5.68 3.24 -12.39
N SER A 70 4.41 3.21 -11.99
CA SER A 70 3.94 3.66 -10.69
C SER A 70 2.91 2.71 -10.08
N SER A 71 3.32 1.80 -9.22
CA SER A 71 2.46 0.73 -8.72
C SER A 71 2.65 0.47 -7.22
N PRO A 72 1.56 0.24 -6.45
CA PRO A 72 1.66 -0.28 -5.10
C PRO A 72 2.07 -1.75 -5.02
N GLY A 73 2.18 -2.45 -6.15
CA GLY A 73 2.36 -3.90 -6.21
C GLY A 73 1.08 -4.61 -6.59
N GLY A 74 0.92 -5.85 -6.13
CA GLY A 74 -0.19 -6.74 -6.48
C GLY A 74 0.29 -8.19 -6.57
N GLU A 75 -0.25 -8.93 -7.53
CA GLU A 75 0.03 -10.34 -7.76
C GLU A 75 1.49 -10.57 -8.21
N VAL A 76 2.22 -11.36 -7.43
CA VAL A 76 3.61 -11.77 -7.74
C VAL A 76 3.73 -12.40 -9.14
N MET A 77 2.77 -13.23 -9.53
CA MET A 77 2.81 -13.90 -10.84
C MET A 77 2.61 -12.94 -12.01
N ALA A 78 1.66 -11.99 -11.91
CA ALA A 78 1.49 -10.95 -12.92
C ALA A 78 2.75 -10.08 -13.05
N ALA A 79 3.38 -9.71 -11.92
CA ALA A 79 4.63 -8.96 -11.91
C ALA A 79 5.78 -9.71 -12.60
N ARG A 80 5.88 -11.03 -12.44
CA ARG A 80 6.86 -11.86 -13.17
C ARG A 80 6.63 -11.87 -14.68
N LEU A 81 5.37 -11.94 -15.10
CA LEU A 81 5.02 -11.91 -16.52
C LEU A 81 5.36 -10.54 -17.13
N MET A 82 5.11 -9.45 -16.40
CA MET A 82 5.57 -8.10 -16.77
C MET A 82 7.11 -8.02 -16.83
N ALA A 83 7.82 -8.56 -15.84
CA ALA A 83 9.28 -8.64 -15.82
C ALA A 83 9.85 -9.42 -17.02
N SER A 84 9.17 -10.47 -17.47
CA SER A 84 9.53 -11.21 -18.69
C SER A 84 9.46 -10.32 -19.95
N ILE A 85 8.48 -9.43 -20.04
CA ILE A 85 8.39 -8.45 -21.13
C ILE A 85 9.54 -7.44 -21.05
N VAL A 86 9.80 -6.89 -19.86
CA VAL A 86 10.91 -5.96 -19.61
C VAL A 86 12.25 -6.56 -20.06
N ASN A 87 12.53 -7.79 -19.64
CA ASN A 87 13.74 -8.52 -20.03
C ASN A 87 13.82 -8.76 -21.54
N ARG A 88 12.76 -9.30 -22.16
CA ARG A 88 12.75 -9.65 -23.59
C ARG A 88 12.86 -8.44 -24.52
N GLN A 89 12.36 -7.28 -24.10
CA GLN A 89 12.42 -6.04 -24.87
C GLN A 89 13.57 -5.12 -24.44
N HIS A 90 14.34 -5.50 -23.42
CA HIS A 90 15.41 -4.70 -22.85
C HIS A 90 14.96 -3.28 -22.44
N LEU A 91 13.80 -3.19 -21.80
CA LEU A 91 13.27 -1.90 -21.34
C LEU A 91 14.10 -1.38 -20.16
N ALA A 92 14.51 -0.11 -20.22
CA ALA A 92 14.88 0.63 -19.02
C ALA A 92 13.65 0.81 -18.14
N VAL A 93 13.77 0.62 -16.82
CA VAL A 93 12.65 0.80 -15.89
C VAL A 93 12.87 2.06 -15.07
N HIS A 94 11.87 2.94 -15.07
CA HIS A 94 11.88 4.19 -14.34
C HIS A 94 10.69 4.24 -13.37
N VAL A 95 10.96 4.48 -12.10
CA VAL A 95 9.91 4.68 -11.08
C VAL A 95 9.73 6.18 -10.85
N GLU A 96 8.58 6.72 -11.26
CA GLU A 96 8.33 8.16 -11.10
C GLU A 96 7.72 8.50 -9.73
N HIS A 97 6.76 7.69 -9.22
CA HIS A 97 6.05 8.01 -7.98
C HIS A 97 6.13 6.90 -6.93
N LEU A 98 5.68 5.68 -7.24
CA LEU A 98 5.67 4.57 -6.29
C LEU A 98 6.04 3.25 -6.97
N CYS A 99 6.85 2.43 -6.33
CA CYS A 99 7.02 1.03 -6.70
C CYS A 99 7.18 0.18 -5.44
N ALA A 100 6.07 -0.36 -4.95
CA ALA A 100 6.05 -1.15 -3.72
C ALA A 100 5.77 -2.64 -4.01
N SER A 101 6.19 -3.50 -3.08
CA SER A 101 5.89 -4.94 -3.11
C SER A 101 6.27 -5.58 -4.46
N ALA A 102 5.35 -6.32 -5.09
CA ALA A 102 5.55 -7.00 -6.37
C ALA A 102 6.01 -6.08 -7.52
N CYS A 103 5.79 -4.76 -7.45
CA CYS A 103 6.34 -3.83 -8.45
C CYS A 103 7.88 -3.92 -8.52
N THR A 104 8.54 -4.19 -7.39
CA THR A 104 10.00 -4.30 -7.33
C THR A 104 10.53 -5.44 -8.21
N ILE A 105 9.74 -6.49 -8.45
CA ILE A 105 10.06 -7.57 -9.41
C ILE A 105 10.21 -7.00 -10.83
N VAL A 106 9.29 -6.12 -11.23
CA VAL A 106 9.31 -5.47 -12.55
C VAL A 106 10.50 -4.53 -12.64
N LEU A 107 10.78 -3.76 -11.57
CA LEU A 107 11.96 -2.90 -11.50
C LEU A 107 13.26 -3.69 -11.67
N MET A 108 13.42 -4.80 -10.94
CA MET A 108 14.64 -5.62 -10.97
C MET A 108 14.90 -6.28 -12.34
N ALA A 109 13.88 -6.41 -13.18
CA ALA A 109 14.03 -6.91 -14.55
C ALA A 109 14.71 -5.91 -15.50
N GLY A 110 14.71 -4.62 -15.16
CA GLY A 110 15.42 -3.60 -15.94
C GLY A 110 16.92 -3.66 -15.67
N ALA A 111 17.75 -3.62 -16.72
CA ALA A 111 19.19 -3.44 -16.57
C ALA A 111 19.54 -1.97 -16.22
N ASP A 112 18.83 -1.01 -16.81
CA ASP A 112 18.82 0.40 -16.41
C ASP A 112 17.59 0.63 -15.51
N ARG A 113 17.84 0.96 -14.26
CA ARG A 113 16.83 1.19 -13.22
C ARG A 113 16.99 2.60 -12.68
N SER A 114 15.96 3.42 -12.78
CA SER A 114 16.03 4.81 -12.31
C SER A 114 14.82 5.19 -11.47
N MET A 115 14.98 6.22 -10.64
CA MET A 115 13.89 6.79 -9.86
C MET A 115 13.82 8.31 -10.03
N GLY A 116 12.60 8.85 -10.00
CA GLY A 116 12.34 10.27 -9.89
C GLY A 116 12.69 10.81 -8.48
N PRO A 117 12.81 12.14 -8.32
CA PRO A 117 13.29 12.75 -7.07
C PRO A 117 12.36 12.55 -5.87
N ALA A 118 11.06 12.32 -6.11
CA ALA A 118 10.03 12.12 -5.09
C ALA A 118 9.45 10.69 -5.08
N ALA A 119 10.08 9.79 -5.83
CA ALA A 119 9.66 8.40 -5.94
C ALA A 119 9.93 7.64 -4.63
N ARG A 120 9.06 6.68 -4.31
CA ARG A 120 9.26 5.73 -3.20
C ARG A 120 9.31 4.32 -3.74
N ILE A 121 10.32 3.55 -3.34
CA ILE A 121 10.46 2.13 -3.70
C ILE A 121 10.40 1.34 -2.38
N GLY A 122 9.45 0.42 -2.28
CA GLY A 122 9.15 -0.30 -1.04
C GLY A 122 9.37 -1.80 -1.16
N PHE A 123 10.03 -2.38 -0.17
CA PHE A 123 10.32 -3.82 -0.10
C PHE A 123 9.75 -4.44 1.17
N HIS A 124 9.29 -5.67 1.04
CA HIS A 124 8.92 -6.54 2.15
C HIS A 124 8.97 -8.00 1.68
N GLN A 125 8.85 -8.94 2.61
CA GLN A 125 8.76 -10.35 2.28
C GLN A 125 7.43 -10.67 1.55
N SER A 126 7.44 -11.71 0.74
CA SER A 126 6.27 -12.15 -0.01
C SER A 126 5.30 -12.93 0.86
N TYR A 127 4.01 -12.59 0.78
CA TYR A 127 2.97 -13.43 1.34
C TYR A 127 2.62 -14.54 0.34
N VAL A 128 2.93 -15.79 0.67
CA VAL A 128 2.35 -16.95 -0.01
C VAL A 128 1.40 -17.61 0.96
N ALA A 129 0.09 -17.42 0.75
CA ALA A 129 -0.92 -18.24 1.42
C ALA A 129 -0.53 -19.70 1.22
N ALA A 130 -0.35 -20.43 2.32
CA ALA A 130 0.13 -21.81 2.28
C ALA A 130 -0.68 -22.61 1.25
N LEU A 131 -0.03 -23.01 0.15
CA LEU A 131 -0.62 -24.04 -0.69
C LEU A 131 -0.82 -25.26 0.22
N PRO A 132 -1.97 -25.95 0.15
CA PRO A 132 -2.11 -27.22 0.84
C PRO A 132 -0.92 -28.12 0.44
N PRO A 133 -0.29 -28.83 1.38
CA PRO A 133 0.84 -29.68 1.05
C PRO A 133 0.39 -30.65 -0.06
N PRO A 134 1.23 -30.92 -1.07
CA PRO A 134 0.91 -31.90 -2.08
C PRO A 134 0.54 -33.22 -1.37
N PRO A 135 -0.45 -33.98 -1.87
CA PRO A 135 -0.77 -35.28 -1.32
C PRO A 135 0.52 -36.10 -1.27
N ALA A 136 0.82 -36.67 -0.10
CA ALA A 136 2.07 -37.37 0.16
C ALA A 136 2.36 -38.35 -0.99
N MET A 137 3.32 -38.01 -1.86
CA MET A 137 3.89 -38.99 -2.77
C MET A 137 4.59 -40.00 -1.87
N LYS A 138 4.06 -41.23 -1.84
CA LYS A 138 4.75 -42.36 -1.22
C LYS A 138 6.16 -42.39 -1.81
N GLU A 139 7.16 -42.24 -0.96
CA GLU A 139 8.56 -42.46 -1.29
C GLU A 139 8.65 -43.82 -2.01
N SER A 140 8.93 -43.80 -3.31
CA SER A 140 9.32 -45.00 -4.03
C SER A 140 10.68 -45.38 -3.48
N ALA A 141 10.74 -46.51 -2.79
CA ALA A 141 11.93 -47.06 -2.15
C ALA A 141 12.96 -47.57 -3.17
N ASP A 142 13.36 -46.75 -4.14
CA ASP A 142 14.37 -47.08 -5.15
C ASP A 142 15.11 -45.81 -5.62
N SER A 143 16.03 -45.33 -4.78
CA SER A 143 17.15 -44.51 -5.27
C SER A 143 18.35 -44.59 -4.33
N LYS A 144 19.08 -45.70 -4.42
CA LYS A 144 20.50 -45.73 -4.13
C LYS A 144 21.27 -45.28 -5.38
N ILE A 145 21.43 -43.97 -5.58
CA ILE A 145 22.48 -43.43 -6.46
C ILE A 145 23.14 -42.24 -5.75
N SER A 146 24.31 -42.55 -5.18
CA SER A 146 25.54 -41.75 -5.07
C SER A 146 25.47 -40.21 -5.01
N GLY A 147 25.91 -39.66 -3.86
CA GLY A 147 27.12 -38.82 -3.86
C GLY A 147 26.97 -37.29 -3.99
N ASN A 148 26.31 -36.63 -3.04
CA ASN A 148 26.82 -35.41 -2.37
C ASN A 148 25.81 -34.96 -1.29
N PRO A 149 26.18 -34.73 -0.02
CA PRO A 149 25.25 -34.12 0.92
C PRO A 149 25.00 -32.66 0.50
N ARG A 150 23.78 -32.36 0.06
CA ARG A 150 23.31 -30.97 0.01
C ARG A 150 23.39 -30.41 1.44
N PRO A 151 23.91 -29.20 1.66
CA PRO A 151 23.80 -28.56 2.97
C PRO A 151 22.32 -28.50 3.36
N ALA A 152 22.03 -28.80 4.62
CA ALA A 152 20.69 -28.79 5.19
C ALA A 152 20.00 -27.47 4.83
N GLN A 153 18.98 -27.56 3.97
CA GLN A 153 18.08 -26.45 3.71
C GLN A 153 17.22 -26.27 4.97
N PRO A 154 17.10 -25.06 5.52
CA PRO A 154 16.07 -24.79 6.51
C PRO A 154 14.71 -24.96 5.84
N ASP A 155 13.99 -25.99 6.28
CA ASP A 155 12.55 -26.06 6.40
C ASP A 155 11.76 -25.69 5.14
N ALA A 156 11.69 -26.60 4.16
CA ALA A 156 10.88 -26.50 2.94
C ALA A 156 9.33 -26.42 3.15
N GLY A 157 8.86 -26.03 4.33
CA GLY A 157 7.46 -26.01 4.74
C GLY A 157 6.94 -24.67 5.27
N ALA A 158 7.72 -23.58 5.22
CA ALA A 158 7.24 -22.26 5.64
C ALA A 158 6.41 -21.56 4.52
N PRO A 159 5.17 -21.10 4.79
CA PRO A 159 4.44 -20.20 3.90
C PRO A 159 5.28 -18.93 3.71
N GLY A 160 5.54 -18.52 2.46
CA GLY A 160 6.47 -17.41 2.12
C GLY A 160 7.83 -17.86 1.58
N LEU A 161 8.30 -19.06 1.93
CA LEU A 161 9.65 -19.54 1.54
C LEU A 161 9.88 -19.55 0.02
N PHE A 162 8.87 -19.94 -0.76
CA PHE A 162 8.96 -19.96 -2.22
C PHE A 162 9.02 -18.57 -2.83
N GLY A 163 8.24 -17.63 -2.32
CA GLY A 163 8.22 -16.26 -2.84
C GLY A 163 9.46 -15.48 -2.39
N ASP A 164 9.95 -15.69 -1.17
CA ASP A 164 11.13 -15.00 -0.65
C ASP A 164 12.42 -15.52 -1.28
N ALA A 165 12.54 -16.84 -1.46
CA ALA A 165 13.64 -17.43 -2.22
C ALA A 165 13.66 -16.91 -3.66
N MET A 166 12.48 -16.72 -4.26
CA MET A 166 12.35 -16.14 -5.59
C MET A 166 12.74 -14.66 -5.62
N MET A 167 12.23 -13.84 -4.70
CA MET A 167 12.58 -12.42 -4.58
C MET A 167 14.08 -12.23 -4.35
N ARG A 168 14.68 -13.05 -3.48
CA ARG A 168 16.13 -13.12 -3.26
C ARG A 168 16.86 -13.36 -4.56
N ARG A 169 16.43 -14.36 -5.34
CA ARG A 169 17.07 -14.70 -6.61
C ARG A 169 16.96 -13.57 -7.63
N ILE A 170 15.80 -12.94 -7.76
CA ILE A 170 15.57 -11.82 -8.68
C ILE A 170 16.47 -10.64 -8.35
N MET A 171 16.53 -10.24 -7.08
CA MET A 171 17.39 -9.14 -6.65
C MET A 171 18.88 -9.49 -6.80
N ALA A 172 19.29 -10.72 -6.47
CA ALA A 172 20.67 -11.17 -6.65
C ALA A 172 21.08 -11.19 -8.13
N ASP A 173 20.21 -11.68 -9.02
CA ASP A 173 20.44 -11.69 -10.47
C ASP A 173 20.48 -10.27 -11.06
N ALA A 174 19.75 -9.32 -10.46
CA ALA A 174 19.84 -7.90 -10.78
C ALA A 174 21.09 -7.20 -10.22
N GLY A 175 21.92 -7.92 -9.45
CA GLY A 175 23.17 -7.44 -8.86
C GLY A 175 22.99 -6.63 -7.58
N VAL A 176 21.86 -6.74 -6.90
CA VAL A 176 21.57 -6.04 -5.64
C VAL A 176 22.42 -6.61 -4.50
N ASP A 177 22.87 -5.75 -3.61
CA ASP A 177 23.68 -6.11 -2.46
C ASP A 177 22.98 -7.15 -1.54
N THR A 178 23.76 -8.09 -1.01
CA THR A 178 23.21 -9.21 -0.23
C THR A 178 22.64 -8.78 1.12
N ALA A 179 23.22 -7.77 1.77
CA ALA A 179 22.72 -7.26 3.04
C ALA A 179 21.40 -6.50 2.82
N PHE A 180 21.31 -5.71 1.75
CA PHE A 180 20.06 -5.07 1.34
C PHE A 180 18.95 -6.10 1.10
N ILE A 181 19.23 -7.17 0.36
CA ILE A 181 18.28 -8.27 0.13
C ILE A 181 17.85 -8.91 1.45
N GLY A 182 18.79 -9.09 2.39
CA GLY A 182 18.51 -9.61 3.72
C GLY A 182 17.50 -8.75 4.47
N HIS A 183 17.68 -7.43 4.47
CA HIS A 183 16.77 -6.49 5.14
C HIS A 183 15.39 -6.44 4.48
N ALA A 184 15.35 -6.37 3.14
CA ALA A 184 14.11 -6.42 2.37
C ALA A 184 13.24 -7.64 2.71
N LEU A 185 13.86 -8.82 2.86
CA LEU A 185 13.15 -10.07 3.16
C LEU A 185 12.95 -10.32 4.66
N ALA A 186 13.57 -9.53 5.53
CA ALA A 186 13.31 -9.54 6.96
C ALA A 186 12.11 -8.65 7.34
N THR A 187 11.69 -7.76 6.43
CA THR A 187 10.54 -6.88 6.65
C THR A 187 9.25 -7.69 6.59
N PRO A 188 8.37 -7.64 7.61
CA PRO A 188 7.11 -8.39 7.68
C PRO A 188 6.17 -8.18 6.47
N PRO A 189 5.29 -9.14 6.13
CA PRO A 189 4.37 -9.01 4.99
C PRO A 189 3.38 -7.84 5.14
N ASP A 190 3.04 -7.50 6.38
CA ASP A 190 2.14 -6.43 6.81
C ASP A 190 2.84 -5.09 7.01
N ASP A 191 4.16 -5.03 6.81
CA ASP A 191 4.96 -3.81 6.86
C ASP A 191 5.63 -3.54 5.49
N MET A 192 6.24 -2.38 5.34
CA MET A 192 6.95 -1.99 4.14
C MET A 192 8.16 -1.12 4.46
N TRP A 193 9.33 -1.62 4.09
CA TRP A 193 10.57 -0.87 4.19
C TRP A 193 10.75 -0.01 2.93
N TYR A 194 10.84 1.31 3.12
CA TYR A 194 11.11 2.29 2.07
C TYR A 194 12.51 2.88 2.25
N PRO A 195 13.56 2.33 1.60
CA PRO A 195 14.92 2.81 1.74
C PRO A 195 15.10 4.21 1.12
N ALA A 196 16.09 4.95 1.62
CA ALA A 196 16.46 6.23 1.03
C ALA A 196 17.07 6.04 -0.38
N ALA A 197 16.98 7.06 -1.24
CA ALA A 197 17.50 6.99 -2.61
C ALA A 197 19.00 6.63 -2.67
N ASP A 198 19.80 7.17 -1.75
CA ASP A 198 21.25 6.91 -1.69
C ASP A 198 21.54 5.46 -1.28
N GLU A 199 20.69 4.88 -0.42
CA GLU A 199 20.76 3.47 -0.04
C GLU A 199 20.38 2.55 -1.21
N LEU A 200 19.33 2.89 -1.97
CA LEU A 200 18.95 2.17 -3.18
C LEU A 200 20.07 2.18 -4.23
N LEU A 201 20.77 3.32 -4.39
CA LEU A 201 21.93 3.44 -5.28
C LEU A 201 23.11 2.61 -4.78
N ALA A 202 23.47 2.74 -3.51
CA ALA A 202 24.59 2.01 -2.91
C ALA A 202 24.38 0.48 -2.99
N ALA A 203 23.16 0.01 -2.76
CA ALA A 203 22.78 -1.38 -2.87
C ALA A 203 22.57 -1.86 -4.31
N LYS A 204 22.67 -0.98 -5.32
CA LYS A 204 22.39 -1.27 -6.73
C LYS A 204 20.94 -1.71 -7.01
N ALA A 205 20.01 -1.45 -6.10
CA ALA A 205 18.57 -1.62 -6.35
C ALA A 205 18.11 -0.69 -7.47
N ILE A 206 18.69 0.51 -7.55
CA ILE A 206 18.62 1.39 -8.72
C ILE A 206 20.02 1.70 -9.24
N THR A 207 20.10 2.12 -10.50
CA THR A 207 21.36 2.50 -11.17
C THR A 207 21.55 4.01 -11.29
N ARG A 208 20.45 4.79 -11.18
CA ARG A 208 20.49 6.25 -11.30
C ARG A 208 19.32 6.90 -10.55
N ARG A 209 19.56 8.10 -10.03
CA ARG A 209 18.52 9.02 -9.57
C ARG A 209 18.41 10.17 -10.57
N GLU A 210 17.20 10.47 -11.03
CA GLU A 210 16.97 11.64 -11.88
C GLU A 210 16.86 12.90 -11.01
N ALA A 211 17.47 14.00 -11.46
CA ALA A 211 17.43 15.28 -10.75
C ALA A 211 16.05 15.94 -10.80
N THR A 212 15.31 15.69 -11.88
CA THR A 212 13.96 16.21 -12.12
C THR A 212 12.99 15.07 -12.39
N GLY A 213 11.71 15.27 -12.09
CA GLY A 213 10.66 14.36 -12.53
C GLY A 213 10.49 14.36 -14.05
N LEU A 214 9.55 13.54 -14.54
CA LEU A 214 9.25 13.43 -15.96
C LEU A 214 8.82 14.78 -16.55
N VAL A 215 9.49 15.19 -17.62
CA VAL A 215 9.17 16.43 -18.36
C VAL A 215 7.85 16.31 -19.14
N ALA A 216 7.56 15.10 -19.64
CA ALA A 216 6.28 14.73 -20.25
C ALA A 216 5.81 13.41 -19.63
N GLY A 217 4.65 13.43 -18.99
CA GLY A 217 4.01 12.27 -18.39
C GLY A 217 2.85 11.73 -19.23
N PRO A 218 2.21 10.64 -18.79
CA PRO A 218 0.99 10.12 -19.43
C PRO A 218 -0.17 11.10 -19.29
N SER A 219 -1.17 10.99 -20.17
CA SER A 219 -2.32 11.91 -20.23
C SER A 219 -3.18 11.98 -18.96
N TRP A 220 -3.11 10.94 -18.12
CA TRP A 220 -3.86 10.83 -16.87
C TRP A 220 -3.07 11.27 -15.63
N ALA A 221 -1.80 11.67 -15.79
CA ALA A 221 -1.00 12.16 -14.68
C ALA A 221 -1.53 13.50 -14.17
N ILE A 222 -1.52 13.68 -12.85
CA ILE A 222 -2.01 14.91 -12.21
C ILE A 222 -0.90 15.63 -11.45
N GLY A 223 -1.01 16.95 -11.40
CA GLY A 223 -0.10 17.80 -10.63
C GLY A 223 -0.39 17.79 -9.12
N ARG A 224 0.58 18.22 -8.33
CA ARG A 224 0.44 18.34 -6.86
C ARG A 224 -0.73 19.22 -6.44
N ALA A 225 -0.98 20.34 -7.14
CA ALA A 225 -2.06 21.26 -6.79
C ALA A 225 -3.44 20.58 -6.89
N GLU A 226 -3.68 19.83 -7.97
CA GLU A 226 -4.92 19.06 -8.16
C GLU A 226 -5.05 17.97 -7.10
N ALA A 227 -3.99 17.19 -6.85
CA ALA A 227 -4.00 16.16 -5.82
C ALA A 227 -4.28 16.72 -4.42
N THR A 228 -3.67 17.88 -4.10
CA THR A 228 -3.79 18.54 -2.79
C THR A 228 -5.19 19.10 -2.54
N ALA A 229 -5.90 19.53 -3.59
CA ALA A 229 -7.24 20.08 -3.48
C ALA A 229 -8.26 19.09 -2.89
N ALA A 230 -7.96 17.79 -2.92
CA ALA A 230 -8.81 16.74 -2.33
C ALA A 230 -8.62 16.57 -0.81
N LEU A 231 -7.56 17.10 -0.21
CA LEU A 231 -7.30 17.04 1.23
C LEU A 231 -8.10 18.12 1.97
N THR A 232 -9.40 17.89 2.14
CA THR A 232 -10.36 18.84 2.73
C THR A 232 -10.95 18.33 4.04
N GLY A 233 -11.22 19.26 4.97
CA GLY A 233 -11.83 18.96 6.26
C GLY A 233 -10.88 19.20 7.45
N PRO A 234 -11.41 19.03 8.68
CA PRO A 234 -10.76 19.53 9.89
C PRO A 234 -9.34 19.03 10.12
N LEU A 235 -9.10 17.72 9.87
CA LEU A 235 -7.78 17.10 10.02
C LEU A 235 -6.74 17.80 9.13
N TRP A 236 -7.06 17.96 7.85
CA TRP A 236 -6.15 18.53 6.86
C TRP A 236 -5.93 20.02 7.05
N ASP A 237 -6.98 20.76 7.42
CA ASP A 237 -6.88 22.18 7.73
C ASP A 237 -5.98 22.42 8.95
N ALA A 238 -6.15 21.61 10.01
CA ALA A 238 -5.29 21.66 11.19
C ALA A 238 -3.83 21.26 10.87
N LEU A 239 -3.61 20.23 10.04
CA LEU A 239 -2.27 19.81 9.63
C LEU A 239 -1.56 20.94 8.86
N ARG A 240 -2.27 21.56 7.91
CA ARG A 240 -1.78 22.71 7.14
C ARG A 240 -1.43 23.90 8.03
N GLN A 241 -2.27 24.20 9.01
CA GLN A 241 -2.11 25.35 9.89
C GLN A 241 -0.99 25.15 10.94
N HIS A 242 -0.94 23.98 11.56
CA HIS A 242 -0.12 23.76 12.75
C HIS A 242 1.17 22.97 12.48
N ARG A 243 1.29 22.31 11.32
CA ARG A 243 2.43 21.44 10.97
C ARG A 243 2.79 21.53 9.47
N PRO A 244 3.25 22.69 8.97
CA PRO A 244 3.44 22.93 7.53
C PRO A 244 4.44 21.97 6.84
N GLN A 245 5.46 21.47 7.55
CA GLN A 245 6.38 20.46 7.00
C GLN A 245 5.65 19.12 6.74
N GLN A 246 4.90 18.67 7.75
CA GLN A 246 4.10 17.46 7.70
C GLN A 246 2.95 17.57 6.69
N TRP A 247 2.37 18.76 6.52
CA TRP A 247 1.44 19.02 5.42
C TRP A 247 2.06 18.72 4.05
N GLY A 248 3.33 19.12 3.83
CA GLY A 248 4.07 18.76 2.62
C GLY A 248 4.10 17.25 2.37
N GLU A 249 4.40 16.46 3.40
CA GLU A 249 4.38 14.99 3.32
C GLU A 249 3.01 14.44 2.91
N ALA A 250 1.92 14.95 3.50
CA ALA A 250 0.55 14.55 3.17
C ALA A 250 0.20 14.85 1.70
N THR A 251 0.58 16.03 1.21
CA THR A 251 0.34 16.43 -0.19
C THR A 251 1.15 15.60 -1.18
N ASP A 252 2.39 15.27 -0.83
CA ASP A 252 3.25 14.42 -1.65
C ASP A 252 2.74 12.97 -1.69
N ASP A 253 2.27 12.43 -0.56
CA ASP A 253 1.64 11.11 -0.54
C ASP A 253 0.35 11.10 -1.35
N MET A 254 -0.52 12.10 -1.22
CA MET A 254 -1.74 12.20 -2.03
C MET A 254 -1.42 12.25 -3.53
N TRP A 255 -0.43 13.05 -3.92
CA TRP A 255 0.05 13.13 -5.31
C TRP A 255 0.62 11.79 -5.80
N ARG A 256 1.43 11.09 -5.00
CA ARG A 256 1.95 9.76 -5.34
C ARG A 256 0.83 8.74 -5.51
N GLN A 257 -0.12 8.68 -4.58
CA GLN A 257 -1.19 7.70 -4.61
C GLN A 257 -2.08 7.88 -5.84
N ARG A 258 -2.45 9.12 -6.15
CA ARG A 258 -3.24 9.44 -7.35
C ARG A 258 -2.55 9.09 -8.66
N ASN A 259 -1.25 9.36 -8.76
CA ASN A 259 -0.45 8.99 -9.92
C ASN A 259 -0.03 7.51 -9.94
N SER A 260 -0.43 6.73 -8.93
CA SER A 260 -0.26 5.27 -8.88
C SER A 260 -1.55 4.52 -9.22
N GLY A 261 -2.45 5.16 -9.98
CA GLY A 261 -3.68 4.55 -10.51
C GLY A 261 -4.89 4.56 -9.57
N ARG A 262 -4.74 5.01 -8.32
CA ARG A 262 -5.83 5.01 -7.32
C ARG A 262 -6.88 6.05 -7.61
N THR A 263 -8.13 5.79 -7.22
CA THR A 263 -9.20 6.80 -7.21
C THR A 263 -8.93 7.88 -6.15
N THR A 264 -9.67 8.98 -6.17
CA THR A 264 -9.49 10.06 -5.18
C THR A 264 -9.87 9.58 -3.79
N GLY A 265 -10.94 8.78 -3.69
CA GLY A 265 -11.39 8.18 -2.43
C GLY A 265 -10.34 7.23 -1.85
N ASP A 266 -9.80 6.31 -2.66
CA ASP A 266 -8.81 5.33 -2.17
C ASP A 266 -7.51 6.00 -1.77
N ALA A 267 -7.05 6.98 -2.56
CA ALA A 267 -5.87 7.77 -2.24
C ALA A 267 -6.06 8.55 -0.92
N LEU A 268 -7.21 9.19 -0.74
CA LEU A 268 -7.54 9.90 0.49
C LEU A 268 -7.61 8.95 1.70
N ALA A 269 -8.22 7.77 1.56
CA ALA A 269 -8.32 6.78 2.63
C ALA A 269 -6.93 6.31 3.09
N ILE A 270 -6.03 5.99 2.15
CA ILE A 270 -4.65 5.56 2.47
C ILE A 270 -3.84 6.67 3.12
N VAL A 271 -3.91 7.88 2.57
CA VAL A 271 -3.21 9.04 3.14
C VAL A 271 -3.74 9.29 4.56
N ARG A 272 -5.07 9.28 4.74
CA ARG A 272 -5.70 9.43 6.06
C ARG A 272 -5.23 8.38 7.04
N ASP A 273 -5.26 7.11 6.67
CA ASP A 273 -4.84 6.00 7.54
C ASP A 273 -3.39 6.17 8.03
N THR A 274 -2.48 6.54 7.12
CA THR A 274 -1.08 6.85 7.46
C THR A 274 -0.98 7.95 8.52
N TRP A 275 -1.77 9.02 8.40
CA TRP A 275 -1.78 10.12 9.36
C TRP A 275 -2.47 9.77 10.67
N VAL A 276 -3.56 9.02 10.63
CA VAL A 276 -4.25 8.52 11.82
C VAL A 276 -3.27 7.70 12.64
N ASN A 277 -2.61 6.69 12.06
CA ASN A 277 -1.65 5.83 12.79
C ASN A 277 -0.54 6.64 13.46
N ARG A 278 0.05 7.61 12.74
CA ARG A 278 1.07 8.51 13.31
C ARG A 278 0.52 9.34 14.49
N LEU A 279 -0.68 9.88 14.35
CA LEU A 279 -1.28 10.75 15.37
C LEU A 279 -1.81 9.95 16.57
N MET A 280 -2.22 8.69 16.38
CA MET A 280 -2.59 7.78 17.47
C MET A 280 -1.42 7.56 18.44
N HIS A 281 -0.20 7.37 17.92
CA HIS A 281 1.00 7.29 18.74
C HIS A 281 1.23 8.57 19.56
N GLU A 282 1.02 9.75 18.96
CA GLU A 282 1.13 11.03 19.69
C GLU A 282 0.02 11.21 20.74
N ALA A 283 -1.19 10.72 20.47
CA ALA A 283 -2.34 10.85 21.34
C ALA A 283 -2.14 10.21 22.72
N ALA A 284 -1.21 9.25 22.85
CA ALA A 284 -0.79 8.68 24.14
C ALA A 284 -0.36 9.76 25.15
N ARG A 285 0.09 10.93 24.68
CA ARG A 285 0.55 12.07 25.49
C ARG A 285 -0.45 13.24 25.54
N ALA A 286 -1.60 13.14 24.90
CA ALA A 286 -2.60 14.21 24.87
C ALA A 286 -3.25 14.44 26.26
N PRO A 287 -3.97 15.56 26.50
CA PRO A 287 -4.81 15.75 27.70
C PRO A 287 -5.92 14.71 27.83
N ASP A 288 -6.37 14.43 29.06
CA ASP A 288 -7.36 13.37 29.34
C ASP A 288 -8.69 13.54 28.58
N PRO A 289 -9.27 14.75 28.45
CA PRO A 289 -10.50 14.92 27.68
C PRO A 289 -10.38 14.51 26.20
N LEU A 290 -9.20 14.72 25.61
CA LEU A 290 -8.95 14.38 24.21
C LEU A 290 -8.77 12.87 24.04
N VAL A 291 -8.03 12.23 24.95
CA VAL A 291 -7.88 10.77 24.99
C VAL A 291 -9.22 10.08 25.25
N ALA A 292 -10.09 10.64 26.10
CA ALA A 292 -11.44 10.11 26.35
C ALA A 292 -12.29 10.11 25.07
N ARG A 293 -12.32 11.24 24.35
CA ARG A 293 -13.08 11.37 23.10
C ARG A 293 -12.56 10.45 22.00
N LEU A 294 -11.23 10.27 21.92
CA LEU A 294 -10.62 9.34 20.99
C LEU A 294 -11.00 7.88 21.32
N LEU A 295 -11.00 7.50 22.59
CA LEU A 295 -11.50 6.17 23.01
C LEU A 295 -12.97 5.99 22.63
N ASP A 296 -13.81 7.01 22.80
CA ASP A 296 -15.22 6.92 22.43
C ASP A 296 -15.41 6.76 20.91
N VAL A 297 -14.54 7.37 20.08
CA VAL A 297 -14.48 7.15 18.63
C VAL A 297 -14.13 5.70 18.31
N GLU A 298 -13.04 5.18 18.88
CA GLU A 298 -12.56 3.82 18.64
C GLU A 298 -13.56 2.75 19.12
N ALA A 299 -14.22 3.02 20.25
CA ALA A 299 -15.27 2.15 20.76
C ALA A 299 -16.52 2.18 19.86
N ARG A 300 -16.84 3.31 19.21
CA ARG A 300 -17.92 3.38 18.21
C ARG A 300 -17.57 2.56 16.96
N ARG A 301 -16.35 2.72 16.43
CA ARG A 301 -15.82 1.93 15.30
C ARG A 301 -15.89 0.44 15.62
N SER A 302 -15.47 0.07 16.83
CA SER A 302 -15.49 -1.31 17.29
C SER A 302 -16.90 -1.91 17.36
N ARG A 303 -17.87 -1.16 17.89
CA ARG A 303 -19.28 -1.58 17.91
C ARG A 303 -19.87 -1.73 16.51
N GLN A 304 -19.50 -0.88 15.55
CA GLN A 304 -19.92 -1.00 14.15
C GLN A 304 -19.36 -2.29 13.53
N ALA A 305 -18.07 -2.56 13.71
CA ALA A 305 -17.45 -3.80 13.28
C ALA A 305 -18.17 -5.02 13.87
N ARG A 306 -18.47 -5.02 15.18
CA ARG A 306 -19.24 -6.13 15.78
C ARG A 306 -20.66 -6.23 15.21
N ALA A 307 -21.35 -5.11 15.01
CA ALA A 307 -22.73 -5.07 14.49
C ALA A 307 -22.84 -5.61 13.05
N ASN A 308 -21.79 -5.45 12.23
CA ASN A 308 -21.75 -6.00 10.88
C ASN A 308 -21.16 -7.42 10.79
N GLY A 309 -20.96 -8.11 11.92
CA GLY A 309 -20.38 -9.46 11.96
C GLY A 309 -18.86 -9.50 11.77
N TYR A 310 -18.18 -8.37 12.00
CA TYR A 310 -16.76 -8.12 11.77
C TYR A 310 -16.36 -8.25 10.29
N ARG A 311 -17.28 -7.90 9.38
CA ARG A 311 -16.99 -7.84 7.94
C ARG A 311 -15.90 -6.82 7.63
N THR A 312 -15.80 -5.75 8.41
CA THR A 312 -14.71 -4.75 8.30
C THR A 312 -13.32 -5.32 8.59
N CYS A 313 -13.23 -6.49 9.23
CA CYS A 313 -11.96 -7.15 9.51
C CYS A 313 -11.50 -8.10 8.40
N THR A 314 -12.27 -8.27 7.32
CA THR A 314 -11.91 -9.19 6.23
C THR A 314 -11.24 -8.44 5.09
N ALA A 315 -10.24 -9.04 4.45
CA ALA A 315 -9.46 -8.40 3.37
C ALA A 315 -10.30 -7.88 2.19
N ASN A 316 -11.44 -8.52 1.89
CA ASN A 316 -12.34 -8.16 0.78
C ASN A 316 -13.58 -7.37 1.25
N TYR A 317 -13.44 -6.54 2.28
CA TYR A 317 -14.56 -5.75 2.79
C TYR A 317 -15.04 -4.73 1.75
N ALA A 318 -16.27 -4.91 1.27
CA ALA A 318 -16.99 -3.92 0.48
C ALA A 318 -18.19 -3.40 1.31
N PRO A 319 -18.18 -2.12 1.75
CA PRO A 319 -19.26 -1.56 2.53
C PRO A 319 -20.51 -1.37 1.66
N SER A 320 -21.68 -1.68 2.22
CA SER A 320 -22.94 -1.16 1.69
C SER A 320 -23.00 0.36 1.82
N PRO A 321 -23.87 1.07 1.07
CA PRO A 321 -23.99 2.53 1.18
C PRO A 321 -24.27 3.01 2.61
N GLY A 322 -25.05 2.26 3.39
CA GLY A 322 -25.32 2.56 4.80
C GLY A 322 -24.09 2.38 5.70
N GLU A 323 -23.32 1.30 5.48
CA GLU A 323 -22.04 1.09 6.19
C GLU A 323 -21.03 2.18 5.84
N ALA A 324 -20.89 2.54 4.56
CA ALA A 324 -19.98 3.60 4.12
C ALA A 324 -20.33 4.95 4.75
N ALA A 325 -21.62 5.30 4.86
CA ALA A 325 -22.07 6.51 5.55
C ALA A 325 -21.77 6.48 7.05
N ALA A 326 -21.93 5.32 7.69
CA ALA A 326 -21.64 5.12 9.11
C ALA A 326 -20.13 5.22 9.41
N ASP A 327 -19.29 4.66 8.53
CA ASP A 327 -17.83 4.76 8.61
C ASP A 327 -17.37 6.20 8.39
N ALA A 328 -17.95 6.90 7.41
CA ALA A 328 -17.66 8.31 7.16
C ALA A 328 -17.99 9.20 8.38
N ALA A 329 -19.10 8.93 9.09
CA ALA A 329 -19.45 9.66 10.30
C ALA A 329 -18.47 9.42 11.46
N VAL A 330 -17.96 8.19 11.61
CA VAL A 330 -16.92 7.89 12.60
C VAL A 330 -15.59 8.53 12.22
N ASN A 331 -15.19 8.45 10.95
CA ASN A 331 -14.00 9.12 10.43
C ASN A 331 -14.06 10.65 10.65
N ALA A 332 -15.21 11.29 10.40
CA ALA A 332 -15.37 12.72 10.64
C ALA A 332 -15.23 13.08 12.14
N SER A 333 -15.71 12.22 13.04
CA SER A 333 -15.55 12.40 14.49
C SER A 333 -14.09 12.24 14.92
N GLU A 334 -13.38 11.27 14.35
CA GLU A 334 -11.96 11.05 14.56
C GLU A 334 -11.14 12.25 14.06
N ASP A 335 -11.40 12.72 12.83
CA ASP A 335 -10.72 13.86 12.21
C ASP A 335 -10.84 15.12 13.06
N ALA A 336 -12.01 15.36 13.68
CA ALA A 336 -12.21 16.48 14.59
C ALA A 336 -11.34 16.37 15.86
N VAL A 337 -11.21 15.18 16.44
CA VAL A 337 -10.36 14.94 17.62
C VAL A 337 -8.87 15.09 17.26
N LEU A 338 -8.47 14.55 16.11
CA LEU A 338 -7.09 14.64 15.62
C LEU A 338 -6.70 16.06 15.20
N ALA A 339 -7.65 16.85 14.68
CA ALA A 339 -7.44 18.27 14.42
C ALA A 339 -7.09 19.05 15.70
N GLU A 340 -7.79 18.78 16.81
CA GLU A 340 -7.47 19.36 18.11
C GLU A 340 -6.12 18.88 18.65
N LEU A 341 -5.77 17.61 18.42
CA LEU A 341 -4.46 17.04 18.78
C LEU A 341 -3.32 17.80 18.10
N LEU A 342 -3.45 18.08 16.79
CA LEU A 342 -2.46 18.82 16.00
C LEU A 342 -2.23 20.25 16.51
N ALA A 343 -3.26 20.87 17.09
CA ALA A 343 -3.19 22.22 17.67
C ALA A 343 -2.56 22.26 19.07
N LEU A 344 -2.29 21.11 19.71
CA LEU A 344 -1.75 21.07 21.07
C LEU A 344 -0.32 21.66 21.14
N THR A 345 -0.12 22.50 22.15
CA THR A 345 1.19 23.05 22.53
C THR A 345 1.73 22.46 23.83
N ARG A 346 0.90 21.69 24.55
CA ARG A 346 1.24 21.08 25.85
C ARG A 346 0.92 19.60 25.83
N TRP A 347 1.88 18.81 26.30
CA TRP A 347 1.85 17.35 26.27
C TRP A 347 2.15 16.77 27.65
N LYS A 348 1.50 15.65 27.96
CA LYS A 348 1.83 14.84 29.14
C LYS A 348 3.11 14.03 28.89
N LYS A 349 3.75 13.59 29.98
CA LYS A 349 4.83 12.60 29.89
C LYS A 349 4.28 11.26 29.38
N PRO A 350 5.03 10.54 28.53
CA PRO A 350 4.62 9.22 28.07
C PRO A 350 4.60 8.21 29.25
N MET A 351 3.76 7.18 29.10
CA MET A 351 3.85 5.99 29.95
C MET A 351 5.08 5.19 29.52
N SER A 352 5.80 4.57 30.46
CA SER A 352 6.87 3.63 30.09
C SER A 352 6.27 2.36 29.50
N GLU A 353 6.95 1.75 28.54
CA GLU A 353 6.53 0.50 27.91
C GLU A 353 6.30 -0.61 28.95
N ASP A 354 7.20 -0.78 29.92
CA ASP A 354 7.03 -1.77 31.00
C ASP A 354 5.72 -1.59 31.76
N LYS A 355 5.36 -0.33 32.06
CA LYS A 355 4.14 -0.01 32.79
C LYS A 355 2.90 -0.19 31.92
N ALA A 356 3.01 0.11 30.63
CA ALA A 356 1.93 -0.10 29.68
C ALA A 356 1.67 -1.62 29.50
N ALA A 357 2.73 -2.41 29.33
CA ALA A 357 2.66 -3.86 29.22
C ALA A 357 2.03 -4.50 30.48
N ASP A 358 2.48 -4.10 31.68
CA ASP A 358 1.93 -4.58 32.95
C ASP A 358 0.42 -4.28 33.09
N LEU A 359 -0.01 -3.06 32.74
CA LEU A 359 -1.42 -2.67 32.77
C LEU A 359 -2.27 -3.49 31.79
N ILE A 360 -1.77 -3.71 30.58
CA ILE A 360 -2.47 -4.52 29.57
C ILE A 360 -2.58 -5.96 30.04
N ALA A 361 -1.48 -6.57 30.48
CA ALA A 361 -1.43 -7.94 30.96
C ALA A 361 -2.37 -8.17 32.17
N THR A 362 -2.42 -7.22 33.10
CA THR A 362 -3.23 -7.32 34.32
C THR A 362 -4.74 -7.19 34.05
N HIS A 363 -5.14 -6.40 33.07
CA HIS A 363 -6.54 -5.97 32.93
C HIS A 363 -7.24 -6.39 31.63
N LEU A 364 -6.48 -6.77 30.59
CA LEU A 364 -7.04 -7.06 29.27
C LEU A 364 -6.84 -8.51 28.82
N PHE A 365 -5.85 -9.20 29.39
CA PHE A 365 -5.61 -10.62 29.12
C PHE A 365 -6.04 -11.47 30.31
N ASP A 366 -6.99 -12.38 30.06
CA ASP A 366 -7.41 -13.37 31.03
C ASP A 366 -6.54 -14.62 30.84
N TYR A 367 -5.47 -14.75 31.64
CA TYR A 367 -4.58 -15.92 31.58
C TYR A 367 -5.27 -17.23 32.05
N GLY A 368 -6.56 -17.17 32.44
CA GLY A 368 -7.27 -18.23 33.17
C GLY A 368 -8.14 -19.21 32.38
N THR A 369 -8.42 -19.03 31.08
CA THR A 369 -9.30 -19.95 30.34
C THR A 369 -8.68 -20.44 29.03
N GLY A 370 -7.89 -21.52 29.09
CA GLY A 370 -7.62 -22.43 27.96
C GLY A 370 -7.23 -21.80 26.63
N GLY A 371 -6.59 -20.62 26.65
CA GLY A 371 -6.24 -19.87 25.46
C GLY A 371 -5.18 -20.60 24.66
N GLN A 372 -5.44 -20.82 23.38
CA GLN A 372 -4.43 -21.28 22.44
C GLN A 372 -3.16 -20.44 22.58
N SER A 373 -2.02 -21.11 22.42
CA SER A 373 -0.69 -20.52 22.47
C SER A 373 -0.64 -19.14 21.79
N PRO A 374 0.04 -18.13 22.36
CA PRO A 374 0.34 -16.88 21.66
C PRO A 374 1.17 -17.09 20.38
N PHE A 375 1.67 -18.32 20.15
CA PHE A 375 2.35 -18.76 18.93
C PHE A 375 1.42 -19.47 17.93
N ALA A 376 0.10 -19.51 18.16
CA ALA A 376 -0.85 -19.94 17.14
C ALA A 376 -0.93 -18.83 16.08
N ARG A 377 -0.52 -19.11 14.83
CA ARG A 377 -0.58 -18.17 13.68
C ARG A 377 -1.86 -17.34 13.73
N SER A 378 -1.76 -16.03 13.88
CA SER A 378 -2.90 -15.14 13.75
C SER A 378 -3.18 -14.85 12.29
N THR A 379 -4.45 -14.71 11.96
CA THR A 379 -4.87 -14.06 10.73
C THR A 379 -5.15 -12.60 11.05
N GLU A 380 -4.92 -11.70 10.11
CA GLU A 380 -5.28 -10.28 10.23
C GLU A 380 -6.74 -10.11 10.69
N GLU A 381 -7.64 -10.96 10.19
CA GLU A 381 -9.04 -10.93 10.60
C GLU A 381 -9.25 -11.26 12.08
N ARG A 382 -8.46 -12.19 12.64
CA ARG A 382 -8.55 -12.57 14.05
C ARG A 382 -8.00 -11.46 14.93
N ASP A 383 -6.89 -10.85 14.53
CA ASP A 383 -6.26 -9.76 15.28
C ASP A 383 -7.13 -8.50 15.25
N CYS A 384 -7.72 -8.17 14.11
CA CYS A 384 -8.71 -7.10 13.99
C CYS A 384 -9.94 -7.33 14.89
N ARG A 385 -10.48 -8.57 14.90
CA ARG A 385 -11.62 -8.94 15.77
C ARG A 385 -11.26 -8.80 17.24
N GLU A 386 -10.08 -9.26 17.63
CA GLU A 386 -9.65 -9.20 19.02
C GLU A 386 -9.35 -7.77 19.46
N GLY A 387 -8.69 -6.97 18.63
CA GLY A 387 -8.47 -5.53 18.86
C GLY A 387 -9.78 -4.77 19.07
N THR A 388 -10.77 -5.02 18.22
CA THR A 388 -12.15 -4.49 18.35
C THR A 388 -12.75 -4.81 19.73
N ARG A 389 -12.62 -6.06 20.20
CA ARG A 389 -13.13 -6.48 21.51
C ARG A 389 -12.37 -5.87 22.67
N ILE A 390 -11.05 -5.69 22.53
CA ILE A 390 -10.22 -5.02 23.55
C ILE A 390 -10.69 -3.57 23.73
N LEU A 391 -10.90 -2.83 22.65
CA LEU A 391 -11.36 -1.44 22.70
C LEU A 391 -12.74 -1.31 23.34
N GLU A 392 -13.68 -2.20 23.02
CA GLU A 392 -14.99 -2.25 23.71
C GLU A 392 -14.84 -2.54 25.22
N ARG A 393 -13.99 -3.50 25.60
CA ARG A 393 -13.71 -3.82 27.01
C ARG A 393 -13.10 -2.65 27.78
N ILE A 394 -12.17 -1.92 27.16
CA ILE A 394 -11.58 -0.71 27.75
C ILE A 394 -12.65 0.36 27.93
N ALA A 395 -13.46 0.63 26.91
CA ALA A 395 -14.49 1.65 26.95
C ALA A 395 -15.54 1.41 28.06
N ALA A 396 -15.77 0.15 28.43
CA ALA A 396 -16.68 -0.24 29.51
C ALA A 396 -16.09 -0.09 30.93
N GLN A 397 -14.79 0.19 31.08
CA GLN A 397 -14.16 0.36 32.40
C GLN A 397 -14.53 1.73 33.04
N PRO A 398 -14.41 1.88 34.37
CA PRO A 398 -14.54 3.17 35.03
C PRO A 398 -13.62 4.24 34.43
N GLU A 399 -14.04 5.51 34.45
CA GLU A 399 -13.39 6.61 33.72
C GLU A 399 -11.85 6.67 33.89
N LYS A 400 -11.38 6.60 35.14
CA LYS A 400 -9.95 6.66 35.45
C LYS A 400 -9.19 5.43 34.93
N GLN A 401 -9.83 4.27 34.89
CA GLN A 401 -9.23 3.02 34.44
C GLN A 401 -9.21 2.92 32.91
N ARG A 402 -10.31 3.26 32.23
CA ARG A 402 -10.36 3.25 30.76
C ARG A 402 -9.32 4.16 30.13
N LEU A 403 -9.10 5.35 30.71
CA LEU A 403 -8.07 6.28 30.24
C LEU A 403 -6.65 5.74 30.41
N ARG A 404 -6.37 5.07 31.53
CA ARG A 404 -5.05 4.46 31.77
C ARG A 404 -4.78 3.31 30.82
N LEU A 405 -5.78 2.44 30.60
CA LEU A 405 -5.66 1.30 29.70
C LEU A 405 -5.56 1.73 28.24
N PHE A 406 -6.34 2.72 27.83
CA PHE A 406 -6.25 3.23 26.46
C PHE A 406 -4.90 3.90 26.19
N ARG A 407 -4.36 4.68 27.12
CA ARG A 407 -2.98 5.19 26.99
C ARG A 407 -1.93 4.10 26.94
N ALA A 408 -2.13 3.01 27.69
CA ALA A 408 -1.23 1.86 27.64
C ALA A 408 -1.25 1.24 26.23
N LEU A 409 -2.43 1.05 25.62
CA LEU A 409 -2.52 0.61 24.22
C LEU A 409 -1.83 1.57 23.25
N LEU A 410 -2.11 2.88 23.35
CA LEU A 410 -1.50 3.90 22.49
C LEU A 410 0.03 3.98 22.61
N THR A 411 0.63 3.38 23.64
CA THR A 411 2.09 3.31 23.79
C THR A 411 2.73 2.32 22.82
N PHE A 412 1.96 1.34 22.31
CA PHE A 412 2.41 0.31 21.37
C PHE A 412 1.86 0.50 19.96
N TYR A 413 1.21 1.64 19.70
CA TYR A 413 0.74 2.04 18.37
C TYR A 413 1.89 2.45 17.45
#